data_AF-A0A661BYJ9-F1
#
_entry.id   AF-A0A661BYJ9-F1
#
_cell.length_a   1.000
_cell.length_b   1.000
_cell.length_c   1.000
_cell.angle_alpha   90.00
_cell.angle_beta   90.00
_cell.angle_gamma   90.00
#
_symmetry.space_group_name_H-M   'P 1'
#
loop_
_entity.id
_entity.type
_entity.pdbx_description
1 polymer ?
#
loop_
_entity_poly.entity_id
_entity_poly.type
_entity_poly.pdbx_seq_one_letter_code
_entity_poly.pdbx_strand_id
1 'polypeptide(L)'
;MFSGESFGLEVLGWMTTVFIFVVGIFILFLIGVYISDITQTKQAIRRNYPVIGHLRYYFEHIGTFFRQYFFTMDREEMPFNRAQRSWVYRAAKDIENTIAFGSTRDLKPNGTVLFVNTAFPTLGKDAVKCEPVVIGEGSAKTPFVAHSFFNISGMSFGAISKPAVQALSYGAKKARAWINTGEGGLSPYHLEGGADIVFQIGTAKYGVRDDEGNLSDEKLIEIAAHENVRMFEIKMSQGAKPGKGGILPAAKVSAEIARIRN
;
A
#
# COMPACT_ATOMS: atom_id res chain seq x y z
N MET A 1 -17.66 39.72 61.36
CA MET A 1 -18.47 39.02 60.35
C MET A 1 -18.40 39.85 59.07
N PHE A 2 -17.31 39.73 58.32
CA PHE A 2 -17.18 40.33 57.00
C PHE A 2 -17.41 39.18 56.00
N SER A 3 -18.59 39.18 55.42
CA SER A 3 -19.15 38.15 54.56
C SER A 3 -18.31 37.94 53.30
N GLY A 4 -17.88 36.72 53.01
CA GLY A 4 -17.27 36.35 51.73
C GLY A 4 -18.12 36.70 50.50
N GLU A 5 -19.42 36.96 50.70
CA GLU A 5 -20.33 37.53 49.70
C GLU A 5 -19.93 38.95 49.23
N SER A 6 -19.38 39.81 50.10
CA SER A 6 -19.02 41.17 49.69
C SER A 6 -17.79 41.21 48.79
N PHE A 7 -16.82 40.34 49.04
CA PHE A 7 -15.62 40.20 48.22
C PHE A 7 -15.95 39.64 46.82
N GLY A 8 -16.84 38.64 46.74
CA GLY A 8 -17.31 38.10 45.47
C GLY A 8 -18.04 39.14 44.60
N LEU A 9 -18.86 39.99 45.23
CA LEU A 9 -19.57 41.08 44.54
C LEU A 9 -18.60 42.17 44.04
N GLU A 10 -17.56 42.50 44.81
CA GLU A 10 -16.52 43.45 44.37
C GLU A 10 -15.72 42.93 43.17
N VAL A 11 -15.31 41.65 43.19
CA VAL A 11 -14.59 41.03 42.06
C VAL A 11 -15.46 41.01 40.81
N LEU A 12 -16.75 40.65 40.94
CA LEU A 12 -17.69 40.67 39.82
C LEU A 12 -17.88 42.10 39.27
N GLY A 13 -17.91 43.11 40.14
CA GLY A 13 -17.98 44.53 39.77
C GLY A 13 -16.77 44.98 38.96
N TRP A 14 -15.56 44.62 39.39
CA TRP A 14 -14.33 44.89 38.63
C TRP A 14 -14.30 44.17 37.28
N MET A 15 -14.66 42.88 37.24
CA MET A 15 -14.73 42.13 35.99
C MET A 15 -15.74 42.72 35.01
N THR A 16 -16.91 43.16 35.50
CA THR A 16 -17.93 43.83 34.69
C THR A 16 -17.43 45.16 34.16
N THR A 17 -16.76 45.95 34.99
CA THR A 17 -16.19 47.25 34.59
C THR A 17 -15.12 47.07 33.52
N VAL A 18 -14.20 46.11 33.71
CA VAL A 18 -13.17 45.77 32.72
C VAL A 18 -13.81 45.28 31.42
N PHE A 19 -14.84 44.43 31.50
CA PHE A 19 -15.55 43.94 30.33
C PHE A 19 -16.20 45.08 29.54
N ILE A 20 -16.94 45.97 30.20
CA ILE A 20 -17.56 47.14 29.56
C ILE A 20 -16.51 48.04 28.93
N PHE A 21 -15.38 48.26 29.62
CA PHE A 21 -14.29 49.07 29.10
C PHE A 21 -13.64 48.46 27.85
N VAL A 22 -13.38 47.15 27.86
CA VAL A 22 -12.83 46.42 26.71
C VAL A 22 -13.80 46.44 25.53
N VAL A 23 -15.09 46.21 25.78
CA VAL A 23 -16.13 46.28 24.74
C VAL A 23 -16.24 47.70 24.18
N GLY A 24 -16.17 48.72 25.04
CA GLY A 24 -16.17 50.13 24.63
C GLY A 24 -14.98 50.48 23.72
N ILE A 25 -13.77 50.07 24.10
CA ILE A 25 -12.56 50.23 23.28
C ILE A 25 -12.72 49.48 21.95
N PHE A 26 -13.25 48.26 21.96
CA PHE A 26 -13.45 47.48 20.75
C PHE A 26 -14.43 48.15 19.79
N ILE A 27 -15.54 48.69 20.29
CA ILE A 27 -16.51 49.45 19.49
C ILE A 27 -15.85 50.71 18.90
N LEU A 28 -15.11 51.48 19.70
CA LEU A 28 -14.38 52.66 19.22
C LEU A 28 -13.36 52.30 18.14
N PHE A 29 -12.65 51.18 18.29
CA PHE A 29 -11.76 50.65 17.28
C PHE A 29 -12.51 50.31 15.99
N LEU A 30 -13.65 49.61 16.06
CA LEU A 30 -14.47 49.29 14.89
C LEU A 30 -15.00 50.53 14.19
N ILE A 31 -15.40 51.57 14.93
CA ILE A 31 -15.79 52.86 14.36
C ILE A 31 -14.61 53.52 13.65
N GLY A 32 -13.43 53.51 14.25
CA GLY A 32 -12.21 54.03 13.61
C GLY A 32 -11.86 53.30 12.32
N VAL A 33 -11.96 51.95 12.31
CA VAL A 33 -11.77 51.12 11.12
C VAL A 33 -12.84 51.42 10.08
N TYR A 34 -14.10 51.54 10.47
CA TYR A 34 -15.21 51.89 9.58
C TYR A 34 -14.97 53.22 8.88
N ILE A 35 -14.61 54.27 9.63
CA ILE A 35 -14.29 55.60 9.08
C ILE A 35 -13.10 55.51 8.12
N SER A 36 -12.04 54.79 8.50
CA SER A 36 -10.88 54.57 7.64
C SER A 36 -11.24 53.85 6.33
N ASP A 37 -12.11 52.85 6.40
CA ASP A 37 -12.52 52.03 5.27
C ASP A 37 -13.41 52.79 4.26
N ILE A 38 -14.30 53.68 4.73
CA ILE A 38 -15.16 54.50 3.86
C ILE A 38 -14.43 55.71 3.26
N THR A 39 -13.42 56.25 3.95
CA THR A 39 -12.68 57.45 3.53
C THR A 39 -11.54 57.15 2.56
N GLN A 40 -10.99 55.94 2.60
CA GLN A 40 -9.95 55.52 1.67
C GLN A 40 -10.49 55.27 0.24
N THR A 41 -9.65 55.51 -0.77
CA THR A 41 -9.99 55.36 -2.21
C THR A 41 -9.24 54.24 -2.91
N LYS A 42 -8.40 53.48 -2.21
CA LYS A 42 -7.49 52.47 -2.78
C LYS A 42 -8.14 51.11 -2.97
N GLN A 43 -9.00 50.66 -2.06
CA GLN A 43 -9.56 49.31 -2.03
C GLN A 43 -11.09 49.36 -2.07
N ALA A 44 -11.67 49.04 -3.24
CA ALA A 44 -13.11 49.11 -3.47
C ALA A 44 -13.93 48.20 -2.53
N ILE A 45 -13.42 47.01 -2.19
CA ILE A 45 -14.11 46.03 -1.35
C ILE A 45 -14.30 46.56 0.08
N ARG A 46 -13.25 47.13 0.69
CA ARG A 46 -13.33 47.72 2.03
C ARG A 46 -14.22 48.94 2.08
N ARG A 47 -14.28 49.71 0.98
CA ARG A 47 -15.15 50.88 0.88
C ARG A 47 -16.63 50.49 0.79
N ASN A 48 -16.95 49.44 0.02
CA ASN A 48 -18.32 48.97 -0.16
C ASN A 48 -18.82 48.09 1.00
N TYR A 49 -17.90 47.39 1.69
CA TYR A 49 -18.19 46.55 2.85
C TYR A 49 -17.20 46.87 3.99
N PRO A 50 -17.35 48.04 4.67
CA PRO A 50 -16.46 48.45 5.76
C PRO A 50 -16.42 47.42 6.89
N VAL A 51 -15.27 47.28 7.55
CA VAL A 51 -15.01 46.28 8.62
C VAL A 51 -15.02 44.83 8.11
N ILE A 52 -16.11 44.37 7.49
CA ILE A 52 -16.29 42.99 7.03
C ILE A 52 -15.36 42.65 5.86
N GLY A 53 -15.05 43.60 4.99
CA GLY A 53 -14.17 43.40 3.83
C GLY A 53 -12.75 42.92 4.20
N HIS A 54 -12.29 43.18 5.43
CA HIS A 54 -11.02 42.66 5.94
C HIS A 54 -11.01 41.14 6.07
N LEU A 55 -12.16 40.53 6.38
CA LEU A 55 -12.28 39.07 6.50
C LEU A 55 -11.94 38.35 5.20
N ARG A 56 -12.26 38.95 4.04
CA ARG A 56 -11.92 38.38 2.74
C ARG A 56 -10.41 38.14 2.60
N TYR A 57 -9.61 39.16 2.89
CA TYR A 57 -8.15 39.08 2.75
C TYR A 57 -7.53 38.16 3.80
N TYR A 58 -8.10 38.14 5.01
CA TYR A 58 -7.73 37.19 6.05
C TYR A 58 -7.99 35.75 5.62
N PHE A 59 -9.18 35.45 5.10
CA PHE A 59 -9.52 34.11 4.59
C PHE A 59 -8.76 33.74 3.32
N GLU A 60 -8.40 34.71 2.48
CA GLU A 60 -7.56 34.47 1.31
C GLU A 60 -6.16 34.01 1.73
N HIS A 61 -5.57 34.67 2.73
CA HIS A 61 -4.28 34.27 3.31
C HIS A 61 -4.36 32.91 4.01
N ILE A 62 -5.38 32.66 4.82
CA ILE A 62 -5.57 31.37 5.50
C ILE A 62 -5.87 30.25 4.49
N GLY A 63 -6.61 30.56 3.43
CA GLY A 63 -6.99 29.62 2.38
C GLY A 63 -5.81 29.06 1.59
N THR A 64 -4.65 29.72 1.56
CA THR A 64 -3.43 29.14 0.96
C THR A 64 -2.90 27.98 1.80
N PHE A 65 -2.92 28.11 3.13
CA PHE A 65 -2.54 27.03 4.04
C PHE A 65 -3.55 25.89 4.01
N PHE A 66 -4.85 26.18 4.08
CA PHE A 66 -5.86 25.12 4.06
C PHE A 66 -5.86 24.33 2.76
N ARG A 67 -5.57 24.95 1.61
CA ARG A 67 -5.46 24.24 0.33
C ARG A 67 -4.45 23.11 0.37
N GLN A 68 -3.30 23.33 1.00
CA GLN A 68 -2.23 22.34 1.15
C GLN A 68 -2.64 21.13 2.01
N TYR A 69 -3.47 21.33 3.04
CA TYR A 69 -3.81 20.28 4.00
C TYR A 69 -5.13 19.57 3.71
N PHE A 70 -6.10 20.28 3.14
CA PHE A 70 -7.47 19.79 2.99
C PHE A 70 -7.90 19.51 1.55
N PHE A 71 -7.22 20.08 0.53
CA PHE A 71 -7.75 20.07 -0.83
C PHE A 71 -6.83 19.43 -1.88
N THR A 72 -5.51 19.53 -1.76
CA THR A 72 -4.61 18.87 -2.72
C THR A 72 -4.57 17.35 -2.52
N MET A 73 -4.72 16.59 -3.60
CA MET A 73 -4.50 15.14 -3.54
C MET A 73 -3.01 14.86 -3.29
N ASP A 74 -2.71 13.71 -2.67
CA ASP A 74 -1.36 13.37 -2.17
C ASP A 74 -0.23 13.47 -3.20
N ARG A 75 -0.55 13.48 -4.50
CA ARG A 75 0.40 13.49 -5.64
C ARG A 75 0.38 14.74 -6.51
N GLU A 76 -0.44 15.74 -6.22
CA GLU A 76 -0.64 16.92 -7.09
C GLU A 76 0.31 18.09 -6.80
N GLU A 77 0.86 18.17 -5.59
CA GLU A 77 1.71 19.28 -5.18
C GLU A 77 3.09 19.26 -5.87
N MET A 78 3.59 20.44 -6.26
CA MET A 78 4.91 20.64 -6.86
C MET A 78 5.77 21.58 -5.98
N PRO A 79 7.12 21.45 -5.98
CA PRO A 79 7.93 20.45 -6.71
C PRO A 79 7.93 19.05 -6.05
N PHE A 80 7.57 18.97 -4.77
CA PHE A 80 7.49 17.71 -4.03
C PHE A 80 6.11 17.53 -3.44
N ASN A 81 5.43 16.44 -3.80
CA ASN A 81 4.09 16.16 -3.33
C ASN A 81 4.06 15.56 -1.91
N ARG A 82 2.87 15.53 -1.30
CA ARG A 82 2.69 15.01 0.06
C ARG A 82 3.14 13.56 0.20
N ALA A 83 2.91 12.71 -0.81
CA ALA A 83 3.39 11.34 -0.82
C ALA A 83 4.92 11.27 -0.78
N GLN A 84 5.61 12.10 -1.57
CA GLN A 84 7.09 12.20 -1.58
C GLN A 84 7.61 12.70 -0.23
N ARG A 85 7.04 13.79 0.32
CA ARG A 85 7.46 14.31 1.63
C ARG A 85 7.22 13.29 2.75
N SER A 86 6.06 12.64 2.75
CA SER A 86 5.76 11.59 3.71
C SER A 86 6.72 10.41 3.58
N TRP A 87 7.12 10.05 2.37
CA TRP A 87 8.13 9.02 2.14
C TRP A 87 9.49 9.44 2.71
N VAL A 88 9.94 10.67 2.45
CA VAL A 88 11.19 11.22 3.00
C VAL A 88 11.17 11.24 4.54
N TYR A 89 10.08 11.70 5.16
CA TYR A 89 9.97 11.72 6.62
C TYR A 89 9.97 10.32 7.23
N ARG A 90 9.38 9.33 6.56
CA ARG A 90 9.41 7.93 7.01
C ARG A 90 10.81 7.35 6.89
N ALA A 91 11.47 7.59 5.76
CA ALA A 91 12.86 7.16 5.54
C ALA A 91 13.82 7.79 6.56
N ALA A 92 13.68 9.09 6.85
CA ALA A 92 14.51 9.80 7.83
C ALA A 92 14.32 9.32 9.28
N LYS A 93 13.18 8.69 9.58
CA LYS A 93 12.86 8.13 10.89
C LYS A 93 13.15 6.63 11.01
N ASP A 94 13.78 6.04 9.99
CA ASP A 94 14.05 4.60 9.89
C ASP A 94 12.80 3.72 10.15
N ILE A 95 11.64 4.20 9.68
CA ILE A 95 10.38 3.44 9.72
C ILE A 95 10.03 2.95 8.32
N GLU A 96 9.22 1.88 8.25
CA GLU A 96 8.80 1.28 6.98
C GLU A 96 8.31 2.38 6.01
N ASN A 97 8.93 2.47 4.85
CA ASN A 97 8.65 3.49 3.83
C ASN A 97 7.84 2.92 2.64
N THR A 98 7.48 1.63 2.70
CA THR A 98 6.61 0.96 1.72
C THR A 98 5.15 1.13 2.11
N ILE A 99 4.34 1.68 1.21
CA ILE A 99 2.89 1.77 1.34
C ILE A 99 2.28 0.84 0.29
N ALA A 100 1.55 -0.18 0.73
CA ALA A 100 0.83 -1.06 -0.16
C ALA A 100 -0.47 -0.38 -0.61
N PHE A 101 -0.51 0.09 -1.86
CA PHE A 101 -1.76 0.51 -2.49
C PHE A 101 -1.65 0.39 -4.01
N GLY A 102 -2.80 0.28 -4.69
CA GLY A 102 -2.87 0.35 -6.16
C GLY A 102 -2.38 1.70 -6.70
N SER A 103 -2.31 1.84 -8.03
CA SER A 103 -1.85 3.10 -8.64
C SER A 103 -2.79 4.25 -8.27
N THR A 104 -2.33 5.15 -7.40
CA THR A 104 -2.96 6.46 -7.12
C THR A 104 -2.48 7.55 -8.08
N ARG A 105 -1.72 7.17 -9.11
CA ARG A 105 -1.19 8.09 -10.12
C ARG A 105 -2.30 8.43 -11.10
N ASP A 106 -2.51 9.72 -11.34
CA ASP A 106 -3.44 10.14 -12.40
C ASP A 106 -2.92 9.65 -13.76
N LEU A 107 -3.79 8.95 -14.49
CA LEU A 107 -3.50 8.37 -15.79
C LEU A 107 -3.96 9.26 -16.96
N LYS A 108 -4.68 10.36 -16.66
CA LYS A 108 -5.17 11.32 -17.66
C LYS A 108 -4.09 12.16 -18.35
N PRO A 109 -2.96 12.53 -17.71
CA PRO A 109 -1.96 13.38 -18.36
C PRO A 109 -1.40 12.76 -19.63
N ASN A 110 -1.32 13.55 -20.70
CA ASN A 110 -0.73 13.15 -21.97
C ASN A 110 0.72 12.67 -21.78
N GLY A 111 1.07 11.57 -22.44
CA GLY A 111 2.39 10.92 -22.26
C GLY A 111 2.45 9.93 -21.09
N THR A 112 1.34 9.68 -20.38
CA THR A 112 1.28 8.58 -19.43
C THR A 112 1.39 7.23 -20.15
N VAL A 113 2.41 6.45 -19.79
CA VAL A 113 2.60 5.11 -20.32
C VAL A 113 1.56 4.18 -19.70
N LEU A 114 0.75 3.57 -20.57
CA LEU A 114 -0.22 2.54 -20.23
C LEU A 114 0.18 1.26 -20.98
N PHE A 115 0.30 0.16 -20.26
CA PHE A 115 0.34 -1.16 -20.90
C PHE A 115 -1.09 -1.58 -21.19
N VAL A 116 -1.53 -1.31 -22.41
CA VAL A 116 -2.82 -1.78 -22.91
C VAL A 116 -2.61 -3.12 -23.60
N ASN A 117 -3.40 -4.12 -23.22
CA ASN A 117 -3.51 -5.34 -24.01
C ASN A 117 -4.05 -4.98 -25.40
N THR A 118 -3.82 -5.85 -26.39
CA THR A 118 -4.30 -5.61 -27.77
C THR A 118 -5.78 -5.18 -27.76
N ALA A 119 -6.07 -4.06 -28.44
CA ALA A 119 -7.42 -3.49 -28.47
C ALA A 119 -8.44 -4.43 -29.12
N PHE A 120 -7.96 -5.34 -29.97
CA PHE A 120 -8.77 -6.35 -30.63
C PHE A 120 -8.12 -7.73 -30.43
N PRO A 121 -8.88 -8.73 -29.95
CA PRO A 121 -8.38 -10.11 -29.92
C PRO A 121 -8.14 -10.59 -31.36
N THR A 122 -7.17 -11.47 -31.54
CA THR A 122 -6.95 -12.14 -32.83
C THR A 122 -8.25 -12.85 -33.23
N LEU A 123 -8.72 -12.59 -34.45
CA LEU A 123 -9.90 -13.28 -34.97
C LEU A 123 -9.60 -14.78 -35.02
N GLY A 124 -10.60 -15.64 -34.75
CA GLY A 124 -10.37 -17.09 -34.68
C GLY A 124 -9.74 -17.71 -35.93
N LYS A 125 -9.88 -17.07 -37.10
CA LYS A 125 -9.22 -17.46 -38.36
C LYS A 125 -7.70 -17.27 -38.36
N ASP A 126 -7.20 -16.34 -37.55
CA ASP A 126 -5.79 -15.98 -37.40
C ASP A 126 -5.21 -16.55 -36.10
N ALA A 127 -6.00 -17.31 -35.34
CA ALA A 127 -5.58 -17.96 -34.10
C ALA A 127 -4.81 -19.25 -34.42
N VAL A 128 -3.61 -19.39 -33.83
CA VAL A 128 -2.82 -20.62 -33.90
C VAL A 128 -3.28 -21.62 -32.87
N LYS A 129 -3.10 -22.92 -33.14
CA LYS A 129 -3.29 -23.96 -32.12
C LYS A 129 -2.28 -23.74 -31.01
N CYS A 130 -2.76 -23.86 -29.78
CA CYS A 130 -1.97 -23.78 -28.58
C CYS A 130 -1.14 -25.05 -28.43
N GLU A 131 0.15 -24.97 -28.75
CA GLU A 131 1.10 -26.07 -28.54
C GLU A 131 1.70 -25.99 -27.13
N PRO A 132 1.84 -27.11 -26.40
CA PRO A 132 2.52 -27.15 -25.11
C PRO A 132 3.97 -26.71 -25.21
N VAL A 133 4.46 -26.02 -24.18
CA VAL A 133 5.90 -25.68 -24.07
C VAL A 133 6.62 -26.79 -23.31
N VAL A 134 7.75 -27.27 -23.84
CA VAL A 134 8.60 -28.23 -23.12
C VAL A 134 9.64 -27.47 -22.31
N ILE A 135 9.62 -27.65 -20.99
CA ILE A 135 10.55 -27.02 -20.04
C ILE A 135 11.65 -28.02 -19.70
N GLY A 136 12.91 -27.62 -19.86
CA GLY A 136 14.08 -28.46 -19.57
C GLY A 136 14.48 -29.41 -20.69
N GLU A 137 14.05 -29.16 -21.93
CA GLU A 137 14.46 -29.96 -23.08
C GLU A 137 15.99 -29.96 -23.24
N GLY A 138 16.60 -31.15 -23.32
CA GLY A 138 18.05 -31.33 -23.45
C GLY A 138 18.88 -31.06 -22.18
N SER A 139 18.27 -30.60 -21.08
CA SER A 139 18.99 -30.31 -19.82
C SER A 139 18.45 -31.07 -18.62
N ALA A 140 17.15 -31.34 -18.56
CA ALA A 140 16.53 -32.10 -17.48
C ALA A 140 16.45 -33.59 -17.84
N LYS A 141 16.67 -34.47 -16.83
CA LYS A 141 16.47 -35.92 -16.98
C LYS A 141 15.03 -36.27 -17.37
N THR A 142 14.07 -35.51 -16.85
CA THR A 142 12.64 -35.63 -17.18
C THR A 142 12.08 -34.25 -17.54
N PRO A 143 12.19 -33.83 -18.82
CA PRO A 143 11.61 -32.58 -19.28
C PRO A 143 10.10 -32.53 -19.04
N PHE A 144 9.57 -31.36 -18.69
CA PHE A 144 8.17 -31.17 -18.37
C PHE A 144 7.39 -30.59 -19.55
N VAL A 145 6.29 -31.23 -19.93
CA VAL A 145 5.40 -30.75 -20.99
C VAL A 145 4.28 -29.89 -20.37
N ALA A 146 4.41 -28.57 -20.48
CA ALA A 146 3.46 -27.59 -19.97
C ALA A 146 2.20 -27.52 -20.85
N HIS A 147 1.19 -28.32 -20.51
CA HIS A 147 -0.07 -28.34 -21.26
C HIS A 147 -0.97 -27.12 -21.03
N SER A 148 -0.87 -26.45 -19.87
CA SER A 148 -1.67 -25.28 -19.55
C SER A 148 -0.88 -23.99 -19.69
N PHE A 149 -1.47 -22.99 -20.35
CA PHE A 149 -0.98 -21.60 -20.34
C PHE A 149 -1.30 -20.89 -19.03
N PHE A 150 -2.40 -21.26 -18.39
CA PHE A 150 -2.84 -20.67 -17.13
C PHE A 150 -2.47 -21.58 -15.98
N ASN A 151 -1.68 -21.05 -15.05
CA ASN A 151 -1.18 -21.82 -13.92
C ASN A 151 -1.34 -21.06 -12.61
N ILE A 152 -1.25 -21.77 -11.50
CA ILE A 152 -1.44 -21.20 -10.17
C ILE A 152 -0.08 -20.71 -9.66
N SER A 153 0.06 -19.39 -9.52
CA SER A 153 1.29 -18.75 -9.03
C SER A 153 1.60 -19.07 -7.57
N GLY A 154 2.86 -18.86 -7.19
CA GLY A 154 3.38 -19.24 -5.88
C GLY A 154 2.72 -18.49 -4.72
N MET A 155 1.98 -19.22 -3.90
CA MET A 155 1.39 -18.74 -2.64
C MET A 155 1.70 -19.72 -1.52
N SER A 156 2.47 -19.27 -0.53
CA SER A 156 2.99 -20.16 0.50
C SER A 156 1.93 -20.71 1.44
N PHE A 157 2.08 -21.98 1.80
CA PHE A 157 1.37 -22.52 2.96
C PHE A 157 1.79 -21.74 4.22
N GLY A 158 0.78 -21.28 4.96
CA GLY A 158 0.93 -20.30 6.04
C GLY A 158 0.50 -18.89 5.62
N ALA A 159 0.79 -18.45 4.39
CA ALA A 159 0.15 -17.25 3.85
C ALA A 159 -1.33 -17.53 3.55
N ILE A 160 -1.58 -18.62 2.81
CA ILE A 160 -2.91 -19.18 2.58
C ILE A 160 -3.17 -20.39 3.48
N SER A 161 -4.45 -20.68 3.73
CA SER A 161 -4.89 -21.75 4.65
C SER A 161 -4.79 -23.14 4.01
N LYS A 162 -4.81 -24.20 4.84
CA LYS A 162 -4.84 -25.59 4.38
C LYS A 162 -5.97 -25.85 3.35
N PRO A 163 -7.24 -25.49 3.61
CA PRO A 163 -8.31 -25.70 2.63
C PRO A 163 -8.06 -24.98 1.30
N ALA A 164 -7.43 -23.80 1.33
CA ALA A 164 -7.08 -23.07 0.11
C ALA A 164 -6.01 -23.81 -0.70
N VAL A 165 -4.93 -24.29 -0.07
CA VAL A 165 -3.90 -25.08 -0.76
C VAL A 165 -4.50 -26.36 -1.36
N GLN A 166 -5.32 -27.07 -0.60
CA GLN A 166 -5.99 -28.29 -1.08
C GLN A 166 -6.89 -27.98 -2.28
N ALA A 167 -7.75 -26.97 -2.20
CA ALA A 167 -8.64 -26.57 -3.28
C ALA A 167 -7.85 -26.21 -4.56
N LEU A 168 -6.75 -25.47 -4.42
CA LEU A 168 -5.87 -25.14 -5.54
C LEU A 168 -5.18 -26.38 -6.11
N SER A 169 -4.70 -27.30 -5.28
CA SER A 169 -4.05 -28.54 -5.73
C SER A 169 -5.02 -29.43 -6.53
N TYR A 170 -6.23 -29.68 -6.01
CA TYR A 170 -7.25 -30.45 -6.74
C TYR A 170 -7.71 -29.73 -8.01
N GLY A 171 -7.86 -28.40 -7.96
CA GLY A 171 -8.23 -27.59 -9.11
C GLY A 171 -7.18 -27.62 -10.22
N ALA A 172 -5.90 -27.48 -9.85
CA ALA A 172 -4.77 -27.55 -10.77
C ALA A 172 -4.74 -28.87 -11.54
N LYS A 173 -4.92 -29.99 -10.83
CA LYS A 173 -4.97 -31.31 -11.47
C LYS A 173 -6.09 -31.42 -12.49
N LYS A 174 -7.31 -30.98 -12.13
CA LYS A 174 -8.47 -30.99 -13.03
C LYS A 174 -8.25 -30.11 -14.26
N ALA A 175 -7.59 -28.97 -14.09
CA ALA A 175 -7.26 -28.04 -15.16
C ALA A 175 -6.02 -28.44 -15.99
N ARG A 176 -5.31 -29.53 -15.61
CA ARG A 176 -3.99 -29.88 -16.15
C ARG A 176 -3.00 -28.72 -16.08
N ALA A 177 -3.12 -27.92 -15.03
CA ALA A 177 -2.24 -26.81 -14.68
C ALA A 177 -1.31 -27.23 -13.55
N TRP A 178 -0.18 -26.54 -13.41
CA TRP A 178 0.65 -26.69 -12.22
C TRP A 178 0.21 -25.77 -11.10
N ILE A 179 0.61 -26.14 -9.89
CA ILE A 179 0.57 -25.29 -8.70
C ILE A 179 1.99 -25.00 -8.21
N ASN A 180 2.26 -23.74 -7.91
CA ASN A 180 3.52 -23.32 -7.33
C ASN A 180 3.39 -23.20 -5.80
N THR A 181 4.34 -23.78 -5.06
CA THR A 181 4.31 -23.86 -3.59
C THR A 181 4.43 -22.52 -2.89
N GLY A 182 4.92 -21.50 -3.58
CA GLY A 182 5.43 -20.29 -2.95
C GLY A 182 6.70 -20.55 -2.13
N GLU A 183 7.23 -19.50 -1.49
CA GLU A 183 8.45 -19.57 -0.67
C GLU A 183 8.32 -20.38 0.64
N GLY A 184 7.21 -21.07 0.88
CA GLY A 184 6.87 -21.65 2.19
C GLY A 184 7.37 -23.07 2.43
N GLY A 185 7.99 -23.71 1.43
CA GLY A 185 8.26 -25.15 1.41
C GLY A 185 7.10 -25.98 0.85
N LEU A 186 7.33 -27.28 0.67
CA LEU A 186 6.37 -28.23 0.10
C LEU A 186 5.51 -28.82 1.22
N SER A 187 4.27 -28.33 1.38
CA SER A 187 3.34 -28.96 2.32
C SER A 187 2.70 -30.22 1.73
N PRO A 188 2.30 -31.21 2.57
CA PRO A 188 1.55 -32.40 2.11
C PRO A 188 0.28 -32.03 1.32
N TYR A 189 -0.34 -30.91 1.65
CA TYR A 189 -1.56 -30.41 1.00
C TYR A 189 -1.37 -30.03 -0.47
N HIS A 190 -0.13 -29.71 -0.90
CA HIS A 190 0.15 -29.52 -2.32
C HIS A 190 0.09 -30.85 -3.08
N LEU A 191 0.48 -31.96 -2.44
CA LEU A 191 0.57 -33.28 -3.04
C LEU A 191 -0.78 -33.99 -3.12
N GLU A 192 -1.71 -33.72 -2.20
CA GLU A 192 -3.01 -34.40 -2.09
C GLU A 192 -3.86 -34.37 -3.38
N GLY A 193 -3.76 -33.31 -4.18
CA GLY A 193 -4.50 -33.18 -5.44
C GLY A 193 -3.83 -33.87 -6.63
N GLY A 194 -2.57 -34.31 -6.50
CA GLY A 194 -1.84 -35.00 -7.58
C GLY A 194 -1.54 -34.13 -8.80
N ALA A 195 -1.59 -32.81 -8.67
CA ALA A 195 -1.18 -31.85 -9.69
C ALA A 195 0.33 -31.87 -9.93
N ASP A 196 0.76 -31.31 -11.05
CA ASP A 196 2.17 -30.98 -11.25
C ASP A 196 2.54 -29.78 -10.37
N ILE A 197 3.72 -29.82 -9.76
CA ILE A 197 4.15 -28.86 -8.74
C ILE A 197 5.42 -28.15 -9.20
N VAL A 198 5.42 -26.83 -9.02
CA VAL A 198 6.61 -25.98 -9.08
C VAL A 198 7.05 -25.67 -7.66
N PHE A 199 8.22 -26.16 -7.26
CA PHE A 199 8.78 -25.83 -5.95
C PHE A 199 9.53 -24.50 -6.03
N GLN A 200 9.07 -23.49 -5.29
CA GLN A 200 9.69 -22.17 -5.32
C GLN A 200 10.71 -21.98 -4.20
N ILE A 201 11.94 -21.66 -4.59
CA ILE A 201 13.05 -21.32 -3.70
C ILE A 201 13.10 -19.80 -3.54
N GLY A 202 12.73 -19.33 -2.34
CA GLY A 202 12.89 -17.92 -1.93
C GLY A 202 14.22 -17.65 -1.24
N THR A 203 14.39 -16.42 -0.75
CA THR A 203 15.63 -15.98 -0.09
C THR A 203 15.98 -16.80 1.16
N ALA A 204 14.97 -17.27 1.89
CA ALA A 204 15.14 -18.06 3.10
C ALA A 204 15.31 -19.56 2.84
N LYS A 205 15.16 -20.02 1.58
CA LYS A 205 15.33 -21.44 1.17
C LYS A 205 14.52 -22.43 2.01
N TYR A 206 13.33 -22.02 2.46
CA TYR A 206 12.50 -22.86 3.33
C TYR A 206 12.19 -24.22 2.68
N GLY A 207 12.32 -25.28 3.47
CA GLY A 207 12.17 -26.67 3.06
C GLY A 207 13.38 -27.29 2.35
N VAL A 208 14.40 -26.49 2.01
CA VAL A 208 15.64 -26.96 1.33
C VAL A 208 16.91 -26.35 1.94
N ARG A 209 16.84 -25.90 3.18
CA ARG A 209 17.98 -25.30 3.89
C ARG A 209 18.58 -26.23 4.94
N ASP A 210 19.86 -26.10 5.21
CA ASP A 210 20.50 -26.68 6.39
C ASP A 210 20.21 -25.86 7.66
N ASP A 211 20.75 -26.29 8.80
CA ASP A 211 20.56 -25.64 10.10
C ASP A 211 21.23 -24.25 10.16
N GLU A 212 22.25 -24.03 9.33
CA GLU A 212 22.95 -22.77 9.13
C GLU A 212 22.25 -21.82 8.13
N GLY A 213 21.22 -22.29 7.42
CA GLY A 213 20.48 -21.53 6.41
C GLY A 213 21.09 -21.52 5.01
N ASN A 214 22.12 -22.33 4.74
CA ASN A 214 22.61 -22.60 3.40
C ASN A 214 21.67 -23.55 2.65
N LEU A 215 21.91 -23.72 1.35
CA LEU A 215 21.13 -24.65 0.53
C LEU A 215 21.67 -26.07 0.81
N SER A 216 20.80 -27.02 1.12
CA SER A 216 21.18 -28.43 1.32
C SER A 216 20.87 -29.24 0.06
N ASP A 217 21.90 -29.88 -0.49
CA ASP A 217 21.76 -30.76 -1.66
C ASP A 217 20.93 -32.01 -1.31
N GLU A 218 21.05 -32.54 -0.10
CA GLU A 218 20.26 -33.69 0.36
C GLU A 218 18.76 -33.37 0.32
N LYS A 219 18.36 -32.23 0.89
CA LYS A 219 16.96 -31.81 0.89
C LYS A 219 16.45 -31.48 -0.50
N LEU A 220 17.29 -30.91 -1.37
CA LEU A 220 16.94 -30.71 -2.77
C LEU A 220 16.65 -32.02 -3.48
N ILE A 221 17.48 -33.05 -3.26
CA ILE A 221 17.28 -34.39 -3.82
C ILE A 221 15.98 -35.01 -3.29
N GLU A 222 15.69 -34.88 -1.99
CA GLU A 222 14.44 -35.36 -1.40
C GLU A 222 13.22 -34.69 -2.04
N ILE A 223 13.24 -33.36 -2.19
CA ILE A 223 12.16 -32.62 -2.85
C ILE A 223 12.04 -33.02 -4.33
N ALA A 224 13.16 -33.18 -5.04
CA ALA A 224 13.17 -33.59 -6.45
C ALA A 224 12.72 -35.04 -6.67
N ALA A 225 12.80 -35.90 -5.63
CA ALA A 225 12.36 -37.29 -5.71
C ALA A 225 10.84 -37.44 -5.71
N HIS A 226 10.08 -36.40 -5.32
CA HIS A 226 8.62 -36.42 -5.43
C HIS A 226 8.19 -36.40 -6.89
N GLU A 227 7.42 -37.41 -7.30
CA GLU A 227 6.92 -37.52 -8.68
C GLU A 227 6.12 -36.30 -9.15
N ASN A 228 5.44 -35.62 -8.24
CA ASN A 228 4.65 -34.42 -8.57
C ASN A 228 5.50 -33.16 -8.76
N VAL A 229 6.73 -33.10 -8.22
CA VAL A 229 7.60 -31.94 -8.37
C VAL A 229 8.25 -31.99 -9.75
N ARG A 230 7.83 -31.10 -10.64
CA ARG A 230 8.26 -31.09 -12.06
C ARG A 230 9.36 -30.10 -12.35
N MET A 231 9.48 -29.06 -11.54
CA MET A 231 10.48 -28.01 -11.74
C MET A 231 10.69 -27.20 -10.45
N PHE A 232 11.83 -26.52 -10.40
CA PHE A 232 12.18 -25.56 -9.35
C PHE A 232 12.14 -24.14 -9.90
N GLU A 233 11.60 -23.20 -9.13
CA GLU A 233 11.59 -21.78 -9.47
C GLU A 233 12.44 -20.99 -8.47
N ILE A 234 13.47 -20.29 -8.96
CA ILE A 234 14.28 -19.40 -8.13
C ILE A 234 13.63 -18.03 -8.13
N LYS A 235 13.07 -17.64 -6.98
CA LYS A 235 12.36 -16.37 -6.84
C LYS A 235 13.32 -15.23 -6.54
N MET A 236 13.58 -14.41 -7.55
CA MET A 236 14.43 -13.21 -7.41
C MET A 236 13.69 -11.99 -6.84
N SER A 237 12.39 -11.84 -7.15
CA SER A 237 11.58 -10.69 -6.73
C SER A 237 10.09 -11.01 -6.81
N GLN A 238 9.25 -10.12 -6.28
CA GLN A 238 7.80 -10.15 -6.50
C GLN A 238 7.23 -8.75 -6.74
N GLY A 239 6.22 -8.64 -7.60
CA GLY A 239 5.61 -7.36 -7.96
C GLY A 239 5.02 -6.56 -6.80
N ALA A 240 4.50 -7.22 -5.76
CA ALA A 240 3.91 -6.52 -4.62
C ALA A 240 4.95 -5.83 -3.71
N LYS A 241 6.19 -6.32 -3.68
CA LYS A 241 7.27 -5.76 -2.86
C LYS A 241 8.63 -6.06 -3.48
N PRO A 242 9.01 -5.32 -4.55
CA PRO A 242 10.34 -5.45 -5.14
C PRO A 242 11.41 -5.15 -4.09
N GLY A 243 12.44 -6.00 -4.00
CA GLY A 243 13.57 -5.81 -3.09
C GLY A 243 13.38 -6.29 -1.65
N LYS A 244 12.26 -6.97 -1.31
CA LYS A 244 12.06 -7.64 -0.01
C LYS A 244 11.65 -9.10 -0.20
N GLY A 245 12.08 -9.97 0.72
CA GLY A 245 11.67 -11.38 0.75
C GLY A 245 10.24 -11.58 1.26
N GLY A 246 9.72 -12.81 1.16
CA GLY A 246 8.45 -13.21 1.78
C GLY A 246 8.40 -12.90 3.28
N ILE A 247 7.23 -12.52 3.79
CA ILE A 247 7.03 -12.23 5.23
C ILE A 247 5.83 -13.06 5.68
N LEU A 248 5.98 -13.80 6.78
CA LEU A 248 4.88 -14.45 7.47
C LEU A 248 4.87 -13.97 8.92
N PRO A 249 3.75 -13.41 9.44
CA PRO A 249 3.66 -13.02 10.85
C PRO A 249 3.92 -14.21 11.78
N ALA A 250 4.67 -13.99 12.85
CA ALA A 250 5.05 -15.04 13.81
C ALA A 250 3.84 -15.80 14.38
N ALA A 251 2.73 -15.09 14.64
CA ALA A 251 1.49 -15.69 15.13
C ALA A 251 0.87 -16.75 14.18
N LYS A 252 1.25 -16.74 12.89
CA LYS A 252 0.82 -17.75 11.91
C LYS A 252 1.80 -18.93 11.79
N VAL A 253 2.96 -18.89 12.45
CA VAL A 253 3.95 -19.97 12.39
C VAL A 253 3.54 -21.07 13.37
N SER A 254 2.73 -22.01 12.90
CA SER A 254 2.40 -23.22 13.65
C SER A 254 3.56 -24.21 13.66
N ALA A 255 3.52 -25.21 14.56
CA ALA A 255 4.50 -26.30 14.58
C ALA A 255 4.57 -27.06 13.24
N GLU A 256 3.44 -27.18 12.54
CA GLU A 256 3.38 -27.76 11.21
C GLU A 256 4.12 -26.91 10.17
N ILE A 257 3.89 -25.59 10.16
CA ILE A 257 4.57 -24.66 9.26
C ILE A 257 6.07 -24.62 9.55
N ALA A 258 6.46 -24.62 10.83
CA ALA A 258 7.86 -24.65 11.23
C ALA A 258 8.56 -25.93 10.71
N ARG A 259 7.89 -27.08 10.79
CA ARG A 259 8.42 -28.36 10.28
C ARG A 259 8.56 -28.38 8.76
N ILE A 260 7.61 -27.81 8.02
CA ILE A 260 7.68 -27.75 6.54
C ILE A 260 8.80 -26.82 6.06
N ARG A 261 9.15 -25.81 6.86
CA ARG A 261 10.13 -24.79 6.52
C ARG A 261 11.57 -25.16 6.84
N ASN A 262 11.77 -26.17 7.68
CA ASN A 262 13.07 -26.75 8.00
C ASN A 262 13.21 -28.10 7.32
#